data_AF-A0A6L5FE47-F1
#
_entry.id   AF-A0A6L5FE47-F1
#
_cell.length_a   1.000
_cell.length_b   1.000
_cell.length_c   1.000
_cell.angle_alpha   90.00
_cell.angle_beta   90.00
_cell.angle_gamma   90.00
#
_symmetry.space_group_name_H-M   'P 1'
#
loop_
_entity.id
_entity.type
_entity.pdbx_description
1 polymer ?
#
loop_
_entity_poly.entity_id
_entity_poly.type
_entity_poly.pdbx_seq_one_letter_code
_entity_poly.pdbx_strand_id
1 'polypeptide(L)'
;MQSILLRYWLSGSKAMTSPTTCGPALVQGRRLAPDTDTLTVAILGVPRGGTTMVAGAAIRCGLPIGTSLPGNLEDPDFVGGDLARLEAAVVKRNASLKVWGWKYPRAAGYLPHLLPKLRNPRIVMVWRDLMATAARRIARGDPIYDVFLTASRIQKRNLALMAAAPCPILHVSYEKAILDPEPFVEMLAAFVGGKLPADMNELRAFMQPGSYKPVESSELILAGASAPDQQATAGSRENEPA
;
A
#
# COMPACT_ATOMS: atom_id res chain seq x y z
N MET A 1 -23.76 -6.27 -15.74
CA MET A 1 -22.49 -5.92 -15.09
C MET A 1 -22.62 -4.49 -14.54
N GLN A 2 -23.30 -4.32 -13.41
CA GLN A 2 -23.51 -3.00 -12.80
C GLN A 2 -22.32 -2.67 -11.89
N SER A 3 -21.50 -1.69 -12.31
CA SER A 3 -20.47 -1.10 -11.46
C SER A 3 -21.17 -0.12 -10.51
N ILE A 4 -21.34 -0.52 -9.25
CA ILE A 4 -21.78 0.37 -8.18
C ILE A 4 -20.54 1.14 -7.72
N LEU A 5 -20.48 2.42 -8.09
CA LEU A 5 -19.63 3.40 -7.42
C LEU A 5 -20.13 3.56 -5.98
N LEU A 6 -19.54 2.83 -5.04
CA LEU A 6 -19.86 2.96 -3.62
C LEU A 6 -19.22 4.27 -3.11
N ARG A 7 -20.06 5.27 -2.78
CA ARG A 7 -19.61 6.51 -2.11
C ARG A 7 -19.34 6.22 -0.63
N TYR A 8 -18.28 6.86 -0.11
CA TYR A 8 -17.68 6.71 1.22
C TYR A 8 -18.66 6.69 2.41
N TRP A 9 -18.30 5.94 3.45
CA TRP A 9 -18.72 6.21 4.84
C TRP A 9 -17.65 5.76 5.84
N LEU A 10 -17.02 6.72 6.51
CA LEU A 10 -16.30 6.58 7.78
C LEU A 10 -16.51 7.87 8.59
N SER A 11 -17.73 8.08 9.09
CA SER A 11 -18.02 8.81 10.34
C SER A 11 -19.50 9.16 10.39
N GLY A 12 -20.13 8.87 11.54
CA GLY A 12 -21.40 9.46 11.90
C GLY A 12 -21.20 10.94 12.26
N SER A 13 -21.15 11.84 11.29
CA SER A 13 -21.51 13.25 11.49
C SER A 13 -21.55 14.06 10.19
N LYS A 14 -22.67 14.79 10.05
CA LYS A 14 -23.01 15.85 9.10
C LYS A 14 -23.03 15.49 7.61
N ALA A 15 -24.24 15.56 7.06
CA ALA A 15 -24.51 15.63 5.64
C ALA A 15 -23.72 16.79 5.01
N MET A 16 -22.84 16.46 4.06
CA MET A 16 -22.11 17.45 3.28
C MET A 16 -22.88 17.72 1.98
N THR A 17 -23.59 18.85 1.96
CA THR A 17 -24.32 19.38 0.81
C THR A 17 -23.36 20.13 -0.13
N SER A 18 -22.61 19.41 -0.98
CA SER A 18 -22.08 19.96 -2.24
C SER A 18 -21.44 18.83 -3.07
N PRO A 19 -21.81 18.64 -4.35
CA PRO A 19 -21.07 17.78 -5.25
C PRO A 19 -19.95 18.60 -5.89
N THR A 20 -18.66 18.32 -5.62
CA THR A 20 -17.50 18.42 -6.56
C THR A 20 -16.11 18.62 -5.91
N THR A 21 -15.61 17.64 -5.15
CA THR A 21 -14.17 17.34 -5.21
C THR A 21 -13.99 15.83 -5.27
N CYS A 22 -13.43 15.36 -6.39
CA CYS A 22 -12.94 13.99 -6.46
C CYS A 22 -11.67 13.95 -5.61
N GLY A 23 -11.76 13.42 -4.40
CA GLY A 23 -10.67 13.33 -3.42
C GLY A 23 -9.41 12.63 -3.96
N PRO A 24 -8.30 12.62 -3.19
CA PRO A 24 -7.01 12.15 -3.66
C PRO A 24 -6.93 10.64 -3.93
N ALA A 25 -7.92 9.88 -3.44
CA ALA A 25 -8.08 8.47 -3.71
C ALA A 25 -9.55 8.08 -3.86
N LEU A 26 -9.78 6.93 -4.47
CA LEU A 26 -11.09 6.32 -4.69
C LEU A 26 -11.02 4.81 -4.42
N VAL A 27 -11.99 4.25 -3.70
CA VAL A 27 -12.08 2.80 -3.47
C VAL A 27 -13.00 2.16 -4.52
N GLN A 28 -12.51 1.14 -5.22
CA GLN A 28 -13.26 0.26 -6.09
C GLN A 28 -13.42 -1.11 -5.43
N GLY A 29 -14.61 -1.73 -5.57
CA GLY A 29 -14.84 -3.13 -5.20
C GLY A 29 -15.75 -3.32 -3.98
N ARG A 30 -15.69 -4.51 -3.38
CA ARG A 30 -16.53 -4.88 -2.23
C ARG A 30 -16.22 -4.01 -1.02
N ARG A 31 -17.21 -3.88 -0.13
CA ARG A 31 -17.07 -3.23 1.17
C ARG A 31 -15.85 -3.83 1.90
N LEU A 32 -14.99 -2.95 2.44
CA LEU A 32 -13.91 -3.40 3.32
C LEU A 32 -14.53 -4.14 4.51
N ALA A 33 -14.10 -5.37 4.74
CA ALA A 33 -14.49 -6.07 5.96
C ALA A 33 -13.97 -5.27 7.16
N PRO A 34 -14.84 -4.91 8.13
CA PRO A 34 -14.54 -3.93 9.16
C PRO A 34 -13.40 -4.36 10.09
N ASP A 35 -13.22 -5.67 10.29
CA ASP A 35 -12.12 -6.23 11.04
C ASP A 35 -11.68 -7.53 10.39
N THR A 36 -10.45 -7.58 9.90
CA THR A 36 -9.85 -8.83 9.46
C THR A 36 -8.54 -9.02 10.20
N ASP A 37 -8.49 -10.06 11.02
CA ASP A 37 -7.26 -10.53 11.67
C ASP A 37 -6.14 -10.83 10.69
N THR A 38 -6.46 -10.95 9.39
CA THR A 38 -5.47 -11.13 8.33
C THR A 38 -5.72 -10.17 7.18
N LEU A 39 -4.65 -9.56 6.68
CA LEU A 39 -4.70 -8.62 5.57
C LEU A 39 -3.40 -8.67 4.78
N THR A 40 -3.51 -8.68 3.46
CA THR A 40 -2.38 -8.60 2.55
C THR A 40 -2.54 -7.46 1.56
N VAL A 41 -1.61 -6.50 1.54
CA VAL A 41 -1.70 -5.31 0.69
C VAL A 41 -0.60 -5.29 -0.39
N ALA A 42 -1.00 -5.18 -1.65
CA ALA A 42 -0.07 -4.97 -2.76
C ALA A 42 -0.09 -3.51 -3.21
N ILE A 43 1.06 -2.82 -3.16
CA ILE A 43 1.23 -1.44 -3.65
C ILE A 43 1.93 -1.44 -5.00
N LEU A 44 1.26 -0.97 -6.03
CA LEU A 44 1.77 -0.98 -7.41
C LEU A 44 1.36 0.27 -8.21
N GLY A 45 1.88 0.38 -9.43
CA GLY A 45 1.65 1.55 -10.28
C GLY A 45 2.57 1.52 -11.49
N VAL A 46 3.16 2.67 -11.84
CA VAL A 46 4.23 2.73 -12.84
C VAL A 46 5.54 3.07 -12.11
N PRO A 47 6.72 2.53 -12.52
CA PRO A 47 7.99 3.04 -12.02
C PRO A 47 8.05 4.56 -12.17
N ARG A 48 8.51 5.28 -11.13
CA ARG A 48 8.45 6.76 -11.04
C ARG A 48 7.05 7.37 -10.87
N GLY A 49 6.01 6.55 -10.74
CA GLY A 49 4.61 6.96 -10.55
C GLY A 49 4.23 7.33 -9.11
N GLY A 50 5.18 7.51 -8.19
CA GLY A 50 4.86 7.88 -6.79
C GLY A 50 4.57 6.71 -5.84
N THR A 51 4.74 5.47 -6.28
CA THR A 51 4.52 4.26 -5.45
C THR A 51 5.40 4.22 -4.19
N THR A 52 6.58 4.82 -4.20
CA THR A 52 7.44 4.94 -3.01
C THR A 52 6.87 5.92 -1.98
N MET A 53 6.30 7.04 -2.41
CA MET A 53 5.63 7.98 -1.51
C MET A 53 4.44 7.28 -0.81
N VAL A 54 3.61 6.59 -1.60
CA VAL A 54 2.44 5.87 -1.07
C VAL A 54 2.84 4.73 -0.14
N ALA A 55 3.90 3.98 -0.45
CA ALA A 55 4.40 2.93 0.43
C ALA A 55 4.99 3.49 1.74
N GLY A 56 5.74 4.59 1.70
CA GLY A 56 6.26 5.21 2.92
C GLY A 56 5.15 5.82 3.79
N ALA A 57 4.09 6.34 3.18
CA ALA A 57 2.88 6.75 3.90
C ALA A 57 2.17 5.54 4.53
N ALA A 58 2.04 4.43 3.81
CA ALA A 58 1.42 3.21 4.33
C ALA A 58 2.21 2.61 5.51
N ILE A 59 3.55 2.61 5.44
CA ILE A 59 4.42 2.20 6.57
C ILE A 59 4.15 3.07 7.80
N ARG A 60 4.06 4.39 7.63
CA ARG A 60 3.73 5.33 8.72
C ARG A 60 2.30 5.18 9.25
N CYS A 61 1.39 4.62 8.44
CA CYS A 61 0.07 4.21 8.90
C CYS A 61 0.09 2.85 9.62
N GLY A 62 1.24 2.17 9.73
CA GLY A 62 1.41 0.90 10.42
C GLY A 62 1.35 -0.35 9.53
N LEU A 63 1.40 -0.23 8.20
CA LEU A 63 1.48 -1.39 7.31
C LEU A 63 2.93 -1.91 7.22
N PRO A 64 3.26 -3.12 7.68
CA PRO A 64 4.59 -3.68 7.48
C PRO A 64 4.81 -4.01 6.01
N ILE A 65 5.86 -3.41 5.42
CA ILE A 65 6.25 -3.60 4.03
C ILE A 65 7.67 -4.18 4.00
N GLY A 66 7.82 -5.38 3.46
CA GLY A 66 9.12 -6.00 3.20
C GLY A 66 10.05 -6.11 4.41
N THR A 67 11.32 -6.41 4.13
CA THR A 67 12.44 -6.38 5.08
C THR A 67 13.66 -5.87 4.32
N SER A 68 14.54 -5.10 4.97
CA SER A 68 15.77 -4.58 4.34
C SER A 68 15.49 -3.81 3.04
N LEU A 69 14.55 -2.86 3.11
CA LEU A 69 14.07 -2.14 1.93
C LEU A 69 15.15 -1.19 1.36
N PRO A 70 15.40 -1.21 0.04
CA PRO A 70 16.18 -0.19 -0.64
C PRO A 70 15.45 1.18 -0.62
N GLY A 71 16.13 2.26 -1.01
CA GLY A 71 15.54 3.62 -0.97
C GLY A 71 14.28 3.83 -1.83
N ASN A 72 14.00 2.96 -2.80
CA ASN A 72 12.74 2.98 -3.54
C ASN A 72 11.61 2.21 -2.85
N LEU A 73 11.86 1.58 -1.70
CA LEU A 73 10.95 0.74 -0.92
C LEU A 73 10.39 -0.47 -1.68
N GLU A 74 11.10 -0.96 -2.70
CA GLU A 74 10.71 -2.21 -3.37
C GLU A 74 11.11 -3.41 -2.52
N ASP A 75 10.14 -4.27 -2.22
CA ASP A 75 10.39 -5.47 -1.42
C ASP A 75 11.21 -6.47 -2.23
N PRO A 76 12.47 -6.77 -1.85
CA PRO A 76 13.34 -7.66 -2.61
C PRO A 76 12.77 -9.05 -2.85
N ASP A 77 11.91 -9.55 -1.94
CA ASP A 77 11.23 -10.85 -2.07
C ASP A 77 10.21 -10.86 -3.21
N PHE A 78 9.70 -9.68 -3.60
CA PHE A 78 8.66 -9.49 -4.60
C PHE A 78 9.14 -8.79 -5.88
N VAL A 79 10.47 -8.62 -6.01
CA VAL A 79 11.12 -8.15 -7.22
C VAL A 79 11.45 -9.33 -8.13
N GLY A 80 11.05 -9.21 -9.40
CA GLY A 80 11.22 -10.27 -10.39
C GLY A 80 9.95 -11.11 -10.53
N GLY A 81 9.81 -11.75 -11.69
CA GLY A 81 8.61 -12.52 -12.06
C GLY A 81 8.70 -14.02 -11.77
N ASP A 82 9.65 -14.46 -10.95
CA ASP A 82 9.79 -15.87 -10.59
C ASP A 82 8.65 -16.27 -9.64
N LEU A 83 7.63 -16.93 -10.19
CA LEU A 83 6.42 -17.30 -9.47
C LEU A 83 6.70 -18.24 -8.29
N ALA A 84 7.65 -19.17 -8.41
CA ALA A 84 7.95 -20.11 -7.31
C ALA A 84 8.53 -19.37 -6.10
N ARG A 85 9.47 -18.45 -6.35
CA ARG A 85 10.03 -17.58 -5.31
C ARG A 85 8.96 -16.67 -4.69
N LEU A 86 8.11 -16.06 -5.51
CA LEU A 86 7.03 -15.18 -5.05
C LEU A 86 6.04 -15.93 -4.15
N GLU A 87 5.68 -17.15 -4.52
CA GLU A 87 4.80 -18.00 -3.70
C GLU A 87 5.42 -18.39 -2.37
N ALA A 88 6.70 -18.78 -2.38
CA ALA A 88 7.44 -19.07 -1.16
C ALA A 88 7.48 -17.86 -0.21
N ALA A 89 7.64 -16.64 -0.77
CA ALA A 89 7.58 -15.41 0.00
C ALA A 89 6.17 -15.19 0.61
N VAL A 90 5.10 -15.39 -0.15
CA VAL A 90 3.71 -15.31 0.35
C VAL A 90 3.48 -16.29 1.50
N VAL A 91 3.89 -17.55 1.35
CA VAL A 91 3.74 -18.59 2.39
C VAL A 91 4.47 -18.17 3.66
N LYS A 92 5.74 -17.76 3.54
CA LYS A 92 6.54 -17.28 4.67
C LYS A 92 5.88 -16.11 5.39
N ARG A 93 5.42 -15.09 4.65
CA ARG A 93 4.78 -13.89 5.23
C ARG A 93 3.44 -14.20 5.88
N ASN A 94 2.63 -15.05 5.26
CA ASN A 94 1.35 -15.49 5.84
C ASN A 94 1.53 -16.23 7.17
N ALA A 95 2.62 -17.00 7.32
CA ALA A 95 2.93 -17.69 8.56
C ALA A 95 3.46 -16.75 9.66
N SER A 96 4.21 -15.71 9.30
CA SER A 96 4.86 -14.82 10.28
C SER A 96 4.06 -13.59 10.67
N LEU A 97 3.13 -13.12 9.83
CA LEU A 97 2.46 -11.84 10.02
C LEU A 97 0.95 -11.99 9.81
N LYS A 98 0.15 -11.32 10.64
CA LYS A 98 -1.29 -11.21 10.46
C LYS A 98 -1.63 -10.22 9.33
N VAL A 99 -1.06 -9.02 9.42
CA VAL A 99 -1.19 -7.95 8.43
C VAL A 99 0.17 -7.71 7.80
N TRP A 100 0.25 -7.65 6.47
CA TRP A 100 1.48 -7.32 5.77
C TRP A 100 1.22 -6.81 4.35
N GLY A 101 2.22 -6.18 3.76
CA GLY A 101 2.17 -5.79 2.36
C GLY A 101 3.53 -5.79 1.70
N TRP A 102 3.53 -5.52 0.41
CA TRP A 102 4.74 -5.27 -0.36
C TRP A 102 4.48 -4.19 -1.39
N LYS A 103 5.57 -3.54 -1.80
CA LYS A 103 5.55 -2.58 -2.89
C LYS A 103 6.42 -3.10 -4.01
N TYR A 104 5.84 -3.17 -5.20
CA TYR A 104 6.59 -3.32 -6.44
C TYR A 104 5.79 -2.69 -7.59
N PRO A 105 6.31 -1.66 -8.29
CA PRO A 105 5.51 -0.93 -9.28
C PRO A 105 4.94 -1.85 -10.35
N ARG A 106 5.68 -2.90 -10.74
CA ARG A 106 5.27 -3.83 -11.82
C ARG A 106 4.53 -5.07 -11.31
N ALA A 107 4.03 -5.08 -10.07
CA ALA A 107 3.38 -6.25 -9.48
C ALA A 107 2.17 -6.75 -10.30
N ALA A 108 1.51 -5.89 -11.08
CA ALA A 108 0.44 -6.30 -12.00
C ALA A 108 0.83 -7.43 -12.96
N GLY A 109 2.13 -7.62 -13.23
CA GLY A 109 2.63 -8.71 -14.07
C GLY A 109 2.48 -10.11 -13.46
N TYR A 110 2.45 -10.24 -12.13
CA TYR A 110 2.33 -11.52 -11.44
C TYR A 110 1.17 -11.58 -10.44
N LEU A 111 0.60 -10.44 -10.04
CA LEU A 111 -0.39 -10.38 -8.97
C LEU A 111 -1.62 -11.26 -9.23
N PRO A 112 -2.20 -11.36 -10.45
CA PRO A 112 -3.29 -12.28 -10.72
C PRO A 112 -3.03 -13.73 -10.29
N HIS A 113 -1.78 -14.19 -10.40
CA HIS A 113 -1.36 -15.53 -9.99
C HIS A 113 -1.25 -15.71 -8.48
N LEU A 114 -0.89 -14.63 -7.78
CA LEU A 114 -0.75 -14.64 -6.32
C LEU A 114 -2.07 -14.41 -5.60
N LEU A 115 -3.03 -13.67 -6.17
CA LEU A 115 -4.29 -13.28 -5.52
C LEU A 115 -5.01 -14.44 -4.78
N PRO A 116 -5.15 -15.65 -5.35
CA PRO A 116 -5.79 -16.77 -4.65
C PRO A 116 -5.06 -17.25 -3.39
N LYS A 117 -3.78 -16.90 -3.23
CA LYS A 117 -2.90 -17.30 -2.11
C LYS A 117 -2.77 -16.21 -1.04
N LEU A 118 -3.32 -15.02 -1.28
CA LEU A 118 -3.28 -13.90 -0.35
C LEU A 118 -4.47 -13.94 0.60
N ARG A 119 -4.29 -13.48 1.84
CA ARG A 119 -5.36 -13.43 2.84
C ARG A 119 -5.99 -12.04 2.83
N ASN A 120 -7.29 -11.98 2.54
CA ASN A 120 -8.03 -10.73 2.40
C ASN A 120 -7.28 -9.68 1.55
N PRO A 121 -6.92 -10.00 0.28
CA PRO A 121 -6.05 -9.12 -0.49
C PRO A 121 -6.68 -7.75 -0.71
N ARG A 122 -5.87 -6.70 -0.63
CA ARG A 122 -6.22 -5.34 -1.04
C ARG A 122 -5.13 -4.79 -1.96
N ILE A 123 -5.53 -3.96 -2.91
CA ILE A 123 -4.60 -3.37 -3.88
C ILE A 123 -4.56 -1.86 -3.68
N VAL A 124 -3.38 -1.28 -3.53
CA VAL A 124 -3.18 0.16 -3.66
C VAL A 124 -2.54 0.42 -5.02
N MET A 125 -3.32 1.03 -5.92
CA MET A 125 -2.94 1.28 -7.30
C MET A 125 -2.68 2.77 -7.52
N VAL A 126 -1.41 3.13 -7.71
CA VAL A 126 -0.98 4.52 -7.85
C VAL A 126 -0.95 4.91 -9.33
N TRP A 127 -1.64 6.00 -9.62
CA TRP A 127 -1.74 6.66 -10.91
C TRP A 127 -0.97 7.97 -10.88
N ARG A 128 -0.27 8.26 -11.97
CA ARG A 128 0.49 9.49 -12.15
C ARG A 128 0.43 9.88 -13.62
N ASP A 129 0.51 11.19 -13.86
CA ASP A 129 0.72 11.74 -15.18
C ASP A 129 1.92 11.08 -15.91
N LEU A 130 1.75 10.82 -17.21
CA LEU A 130 2.74 10.13 -18.04
C LEU A 130 3.97 11.00 -18.29
N MET A 131 3.80 12.30 -18.53
CA MET A 131 4.94 13.22 -18.71
C MET A 131 5.77 13.28 -17.41
N ALA A 132 5.13 13.41 -16.25
CA ALA A 132 5.81 13.43 -14.95
C ALA A 132 6.54 12.11 -14.66
N THR A 133 5.97 10.99 -15.08
CA THR A 133 6.60 9.66 -14.96
C THR A 133 7.81 9.52 -15.90
N ALA A 134 7.72 10.06 -17.11
CA ALA A 134 8.72 9.96 -18.17
C ALA A 134 9.89 10.95 -18.01
N ALA A 135 9.64 12.12 -17.41
CA ALA A 135 10.55 13.27 -17.38
C ALA A 135 11.99 12.91 -17.00
N ARG A 136 12.20 12.09 -15.96
CA ARG A 136 13.55 11.72 -15.51
C ARG A 136 14.32 10.88 -16.53
N ARG A 137 13.64 10.02 -17.29
CA ARG A 137 14.28 9.17 -18.31
C ARG A 137 14.60 10.00 -19.56
N ILE A 138 13.67 10.86 -19.96
CA ILE A 138 13.87 11.80 -21.08
C ILE A 138 15.05 12.74 -20.79
N ALA A 139 15.12 13.30 -19.58
CA ALA A 139 16.23 14.15 -19.15
C ALA A 139 17.60 13.43 -19.11
N ARG A 140 17.61 12.10 -19.15
CA ARG A 140 18.84 11.28 -19.24
C ARG A 140 19.19 10.86 -20.67
N GLY A 141 18.40 11.28 -21.65
CA GLY A 141 18.63 10.99 -23.07
C GLY A 141 17.84 9.79 -23.61
N ASP A 142 16.96 9.15 -22.83
CA ASP A 142 16.14 8.06 -23.35
C ASP A 142 15.15 8.58 -24.42
N PRO A 143 14.93 7.85 -25.53
CA PRO A 143 13.99 8.27 -26.57
C PRO A 143 12.57 8.47 -26.02
N ILE A 144 12.00 9.66 -26.25
CA ILE A 144 10.69 10.05 -25.71
C ILE A 144 9.61 9.01 -26.00
N TYR A 145 9.54 8.54 -27.26
CA TYR A 145 8.56 7.54 -27.69
C TYR A 145 8.65 6.25 -26.87
N ASP A 146 9.86 5.73 -26.66
CA ASP A 146 10.08 4.46 -25.95
C ASP A 146 9.75 4.56 -24.46
N VAL A 147 10.06 5.70 -23.84
CA VAL A 147 9.71 5.97 -22.44
C VAL A 147 8.20 6.00 -22.28
N PHE A 148 7.49 6.72 -23.15
CA PHE A 148 6.03 6.79 -23.17
C PHE A 148 5.42 5.42 -23.39
N LEU A 149 5.84 4.71 -24.44
CA LEU A 149 5.34 3.38 -24.78
C LEU A 149 5.52 2.39 -23.62
N THR A 150 6.67 2.42 -22.95
CA THR A 150 6.94 1.58 -21.77
C THR A 150 5.99 1.91 -20.62
N ALA A 151 5.82 3.19 -20.29
CA ALA A 151 4.93 3.62 -19.21
C ALA A 151 3.46 3.28 -19.52
N SER A 152 3.00 3.53 -20.75
CA SER A 152 1.65 3.19 -21.21
C SER A 152 1.37 1.69 -21.19
N ARG A 153 2.35 0.84 -21.54
CA ARG A 153 2.21 -0.62 -21.43
C ARG A 153 1.98 -1.08 -19.98
N ILE A 154 2.68 -0.46 -19.02
CA ILE A 154 2.49 -0.76 -17.60
C ILE A 154 1.11 -0.27 -17.12
N GLN A 155 0.71 0.95 -17.50
CA GLN A 155 -0.64 1.45 -17.18
C GLN A 155 -1.74 0.56 -17.76
N LYS A 156 -1.59 0.08 -19.01
CA LYS A 156 -2.52 -0.87 -19.62
C LYS A 156 -2.64 -2.16 -18.80
N ARG A 157 -1.54 -2.69 -18.26
CA ARG A 157 -1.57 -3.86 -17.37
C ARG A 157 -2.29 -3.55 -16.06
N ASN A 158 -2.08 -2.36 -15.48
CA ASN A 158 -2.80 -1.92 -14.28
C ASN A 158 -4.31 -1.79 -14.54
N LEU A 159 -4.71 -1.26 -15.70
CA LEU A 159 -6.11 -1.19 -16.12
C LEU A 159 -6.73 -2.59 -16.29
N ALA A 160 -6.00 -3.53 -16.89
CA ALA A 160 -6.47 -4.91 -17.02
C ALA A 160 -6.67 -5.57 -15.64
N LEU A 161 -5.72 -5.37 -14.71
CA LEU A 161 -5.85 -5.83 -13.33
C LEU A 161 -7.04 -5.17 -12.62
N MET A 162 -7.26 -3.87 -12.80
CA MET A 162 -8.41 -3.15 -12.24
C MET A 162 -9.74 -3.77 -12.66
N ALA A 163 -9.85 -4.21 -13.92
CA ALA A 163 -11.06 -4.85 -14.43
C ALA A 163 -11.27 -6.28 -13.90
N ALA A 164 -10.17 -6.99 -13.60
CA ALA A 164 -10.21 -8.43 -13.28
C ALA A 164 -10.07 -8.75 -11.78
N ALA A 165 -9.55 -7.84 -10.96
CA ALA A 165 -9.26 -8.14 -9.57
C ALA A 165 -10.56 -8.40 -8.77
N PRO A 166 -10.66 -9.53 -8.03
CA PRO A 166 -11.84 -9.86 -7.24
C PRO A 166 -11.87 -9.15 -5.87
N CYS A 167 -10.93 -8.23 -5.61
CA CYS A 167 -10.68 -7.64 -4.30
C CYS A 167 -10.71 -6.11 -4.33
N PRO A 168 -10.82 -5.44 -3.17
CA PRO A 168 -10.83 -3.98 -3.11
C PRO A 168 -9.55 -3.36 -3.66
N ILE A 169 -9.71 -2.25 -4.41
CA ILE A 169 -8.62 -1.45 -4.95
C ILE A 169 -8.77 -0.01 -4.48
N LEU A 170 -7.72 0.56 -3.87
CA LEU A 170 -7.58 1.99 -3.65
C LEU A 170 -6.82 2.60 -4.83
N HIS A 171 -7.53 3.36 -5.64
CA HIS A 171 -6.96 4.16 -6.72
C HIS A 171 -6.42 5.46 -6.13
N VAL A 172 -5.12 5.69 -6.25
CA VAL A 172 -4.46 6.90 -5.72
C VAL A 172 -4.02 7.76 -6.90
N SER A 173 -4.49 9.01 -6.97
CA SER A 173 -3.86 10.00 -7.85
C SER A 173 -2.67 10.60 -7.11
N TYR A 174 -1.47 10.39 -7.63
CA TYR A 174 -0.26 10.94 -7.04
C TYR A 174 -0.35 12.46 -6.90
N GLU A 175 -0.80 13.15 -7.95
CA GLU A 175 -0.90 14.61 -8.00
C GLU A 175 -1.84 15.14 -6.92
N LYS A 176 -3.00 14.50 -6.73
CA LYS A 176 -3.94 14.93 -5.70
C LYS A 176 -3.46 14.56 -4.30
N ALA A 177 -2.82 13.41 -4.13
CA ALA A 177 -2.30 12.98 -2.84
C ALA A 177 -1.22 13.93 -2.30
N ILE A 178 -0.39 14.53 -3.16
CA ILE A 178 0.59 15.53 -2.72
C ILE A 178 -0.03 16.92 -2.48
N LEU A 179 -1.13 17.24 -3.16
CA LEU A 179 -1.84 18.52 -3.00
C LEU A 179 -2.71 18.54 -1.75
N ASP A 180 -3.27 17.39 -1.38
CA ASP A 180 -4.22 17.22 -0.29
C ASP A 180 -3.86 15.97 0.55
N PRO A 181 -2.80 16.04 1.37
CA PRO A 181 -2.20 14.88 2.01
C PRO A 181 -3.04 14.31 3.16
N GLU A 182 -3.78 15.13 3.92
CA GLU A 182 -4.56 14.65 5.07
C GLU A 182 -5.68 13.71 4.64
N PRO A 183 -6.58 14.10 3.70
CA PRO A 183 -7.64 13.19 3.27
C PRO A 183 -7.07 11.95 2.58
N PHE A 184 -5.93 12.06 1.90
CA PHE A 184 -5.23 10.91 1.34
C PHE A 184 -4.79 9.93 2.43
N VAL A 185 -4.12 10.42 3.47
CA VAL A 185 -3.57 9.57 4.55
C VAL A 185 -4.69 8.96 5.38
N GLU A 186 -5.77 9.68 5.66
CA GLU A 186 -6.98 9.13 6.30
C GLU A 186 -7.54 7.94 5.52
N MET A 187 -7.72 8.11 4.22
CA MET A 187 -8.20 7.02 3.36
C MET A 187 -7.21 5.86 3.28
N LEU A 188 -5.91 6.15 3.18
CA LEU A 188 -4.87 5.14 3.12
C LEU A 188 -4.83 4.32 4.41
N ALA A 189 -4.81 4.97 5.57
CA ALA A 189 -4.78 4.33 6.88
C ALA A 189 -5.98 3.37 7.04
N ALA A 190 -7.19 3.86 6.76
CA ALA A 190 -8.38 3.02 6.79
C ALA A 190 -8.31 1.84 5.80
N PHE A 191 -7.80 2.09 4.59
CA PHE A 191 -7.71 1.06 3.55
C PHE A 191 -6.65 -0.01 3.86
N VAL A 192 -5.56 0.33 4.53
CA VAL A 192 -4.50 -0.62 4.91
C VAL A 192 -4.73 -1.25 6.29
N GLY A 193 -5.86 -0.97 6.96
CA GLY A 193 -6.14 -1.47 8.31
C GLY A 193 -5.20 -0.88 9.37
N GLY A 194 -4.63 0.28 9.08
CA GLY A 194 -3.68 0.98 9.91
C GLY A 194 -4.32 2.07 10.76
N LYS A 195 -3.47 2.90 11.36
CA LYS A 195 -3.88 4.08 12.16
C LYS A 195 -3.32 5.34 11.52
N LEU A 196 -3.97 6.47 11.80
CA LEU A 196 -3.39 7.76 11.48
C LEU A 196 -2.09 7.95 12.29
N PRO A 197 -1.03 8.51 11.68
CA PRO A 197 0.15 8.88 12.44
C PRO A 197 -0.20 9.98 13.44
N ALA A 198 0.47 9.97 14.59
CA ALA A 198 0.26 10.99 15.63
C ALA A 198 0.68 12.39 15.16
N ASP A 199 1.71 12.48 14.32
CA ASP A 199 2.17 13.72 13.69
C ASP A 199 2.09 13.62 12.16
N MET A 200 1.29 14.49 11.56
CA MET A 200 1.15 14.62 10.11
C MET A 200 2.28 15.42 9.46
N ASN A 201 3.06 16.20 10.21
CA ASN A 201 4.09 17.07 9.66
C ASN A 201 5.24 16.27 9.05
N GLU A 202 5.73 15.24 9.74
CA GLU A 202 6.75 14.34 9.21
C GLU A 202 6.26 13.64 7.93
N LEU A 203 5.01 13.22 7.90
CA LEU A 203 4.43 12.56 6.74
C LEU A 203 4.25 13.52 5.56
N ARG A 204 3.80 14.76 5.79
CA ARG A 204 3.79 15.82 4.77
C ARG A 204 5.20 16.05 4.22
N ALA A 205 6.17 16.21 5.11
CA ALA A 205 7.56 16.43 4.74
C ALA A 205 8.08 15.25 3.90
N PHE A 206 7.74 14.01 4.25
CA PHE A 206 8.06 12.83 3.46
C PHE A 206 7.41 12.84 2.07
N MET A 207 6.12 13.17 2.00
CA MET A 207 5.31 13.18 0.77
C MET A 207 5.72 14.25 -0.25
N GLN A 208 6.41 15.31 0.20
CA GLN A 208 6.89 16.35 -0.71
C GLN A 208 7.72 15.77 -1.87
N PRO A 209 7.44 16.17 -3.13
CA PRO A 209 8.19 15.70 -4.30
C PRO A 209 9.70 15.93 -4.15
N GLY A 210 10.50 15.00 -4.66
CA GLY A 210 11.97 15.11 -4.59
C GLY A 210 12.68 13.79 -4.74
N SER A 211 13.84 13.69 -4.07
CA SER A 211 14.61 12.46 -3.95
C SER A 211 13.90 11.42 -3.07
N TYR A 212 14.36 10.17 -3.17
CA TYR A 212 13.95 9.13 -2.25
C TYR A 212 14.41 9.50 -0.84
N LYS A 213 13.48 9.46 0.11
CA LYS A 213 13.75 9.69 1.53
C LYS A 213 13.81 8.32 2.21
N PRO A 214 14.83 8.06 3.03
CA PRO A 214 14.88 6.82 3.80
C PRO A 214 13.66 6.76 4.73
N VAL A 215 13.26 5.54 5.03
CA VAL A 215 12.31 5.24 6.11
C VAL A 215 13.17 4.79 7.28
N GLU A 216 12.99 5.39 8.45
CA GLU A 216 13.83 5.08 9.61
C GLU A 216 13.56 3.65 10.09
N SER A 217 14.59 3.00 10.63
CA SER A 217 14.51 1.60 11.08
C SER A 217 13.41 1.38 12.13
N SER A 218 13.13 2.38 12.96
CA SER A 218 12.05 2.37 13.97
C SER A 218 10.65 2.29 13.36
N GLU A 219 10.42 2.92 12.21
CA GLU A 219 9.14 2.90 11.49
C GLU A 219 8.87 1.52 10.86
N LEU A 220 9.92 0.80 10.46
CA LEU A 220 9.85 -0.57 9.98
C LEU A 220 9.58 -1.59 11.11
N ILE A 221 10.07 -1.32 12.32
CA ILE A 221 9.88 -2.16 13.52
C ILE A 221 8.46 -1.98 14.09
N LEU A 222 7.95 -0.75 14.16
CA LEU A 222 6.58 -0.47 14.65
C LEU A 222 5.49 -1.14 13.80
N ALA A 223 5.76 -1.34 12.51
CA ALA A 223 4.86 -2.04 11.62
C ALA A 223 4.85 -3.57 11.85
N GLY A 224 5.88 -4.15 12.48
CA GLY A 224 6.00 -5.59 12.73
C GLY A 224 5.63 -6.06 14.14
N ALA A 225 5.33 -5.15 15.08
CA ALA A 225 5.08 -5.50 16.47
C ALA A 225 3.59 -5.64 16.79
N SER A 226 3.01 -6.81 16.53
CA SER A 226 1.93 -7.31 17.40
C SER A 226 2.59 -8.13 18.51
N ALA A 227 2.77 -7.54 19.69
CA ALA A 227 3.23 -8.25 20.87
C ALA A 227 2.22 -9.36 21.23
N PRO A 228 2.67 -10.58 21.59
CA PRO A 228 1.79 -11.55 22.19
C PRO A 228 1.37 -11.08 23.59
N ASP A 229 0.06 -11.16 23.81
CA ASP A 229 -0.61 -10.92 25.09
C ASP A 229 -0.09 -11.93 26.12
N GLN A 230 0.77 -11.49 27.04
CA GLN A 230 1.12 -12.25 28.23
C GLN A 230 0.21 -11.79 29.37
N GLN A 231 -0.96 -12.41 29.46
CA GLN A 231 -1.71 -12.47 30.71
C GLN A 231 -1.82 -13.91 31.21
N ALA A 232 -1.33 -14.06 32.44
CA ALA A 232 -1.85 -14.91 33.49
C ALA A 232 -1.67 -16.44 33.37
N THR A 233 -0.60 -16.94 33.97
CA THR A 233 -0.69 -18.00 34.99
C THR A 233 0.48 -17.89 35.97
N ALA A 234 0.29 -17.11 37.05
CA ALA A 234 1.07 -17.25 38.27
C ALA A 234 0.07 -17.50 39.42
N GLY A 235 -0.46 -18.73 39.44
CA GLY A 235 -1.18 -19.26 40.58
C GLY A 235 -0.18 -19.86 41.57
N SER A 236 0.02 -19.15 42.68
CA SER A 236 0.17 -19.68 44.04
C SER A 236 0.85 -21.04 44.25
N ARG A 237 1.98 -21.05 44.96
CA ARG A 237 2.13 -21.84 46.21
C ARG A 237 3.35 -21.35 47.01
N GLU A 238 3.03 -20.83 48.19
CA GLU A 238 3.93 -20.56 49.30
C GLU A 238 4.36 -21.86 50.02
N ASN A 239 5.44 -21.71 50.80
CA ASN A 239 5.87 -22.47 52.00
C ASN A 239 6.79 -23.71 51.83
N GLU A 240 8.11 -23.44 51.96
CA GLU A 240 9.04 -23.86 53.06
C GLU A 240 8.82 -25.21 53.82
N PRO A 241 9.80 -25.73 54.59
CA PRO A 241 11.25 -25.88 54.33
C PRO A 241 11.80 -27.25 54.83
N ALA A 242 13.04 -27.58 54.43
CA ALA A 242 14.14 -28.12 55.26
C ALA A 242 15.39 -28.32 54.38
#